data_AF-A0A367KT68-F1
#
_entry.id   AF-A0A367KT68-F1
#
_cell.length_a   1.000
_cell.length_b   1.000
_cell.length_c   1.000
_cell.angle_alpha   90.00
_cell.angle_beta   90.00
_cell.angle_gamma   90.00
#
_symmetry.space_group_name_H-M   'P 1'
#
loop_
_entity.id
_entity.type
_entity.pdbx_description
1 polymer ?
#
loop_
_entity_poly.entity_id
_entity_poly.type
_entity_poly.pdbx_seq_one_letter_code
_entity_poly.pdbx_strand_id
1 'polypeptide(L)'
;MVLQIEAFPEIVIEHLAYNLEPQDLDQLSYTSKSLYKLIQNNSLWKSKTVRDFGDLFEIYTIFSSAANELTLDPSLSSKFEKEPSNWRLYYLQKNKQNEEEDMALMDQADKEYANAQVHLKSFQKNGDMGILAHVASKMMWILDVFPAHGGCYYILGFVLFVLNNLEEAMILLQMGRAVDPAFEPFDELEEEIERIVVGYKGEEDLLTGDNQLSELLKEVLGEIFNKFDQDQDGALNSKELDHFIFTTNGSHPPPAFLRQMGLRFGANSDGWLTKEGFLAFYLEQTLDDPSETRNDLNIHSYDPQSLRLKMEE
;
A
#
# COMPACT_ATOMS: atom_id res chain seq x y z
N MET A 1 22.53 -2.95 53.41
CA MET A 1 22.47 -4.02 52.40
C MET A 1 22.82 -3.38 51.08
N VAL A 2 24.06 -3.53 50.60
CA VAL A 2 24.48 -2.94 49.32
C VAL A 2 24.05 -3.93 48.24
N LEU A 3 23.06 -3.55 47.44
CA LEU A 3 22.69 -4.32 46.25
C LEU A 3 23.86 -4.23 45.27
N GLN A 4 24.65 -5.29 45.18
CA GLN A 4 25.58 -5.45 44.06
C GLN A 4 24.75 -5.81 42.83
N ILE A 5 24.63 -4.86 41.90
CA ILE A 5 24.09 -5.15 40.58
C ILE A 5 25.17 -5.96 39.84
N GLU A 6 25.03 -7.28 39.82
CA GLU A 6 25.97 -8.17 39.11
C GLU A 6 25.79 -8.11 37.58
N ALA A 7 24.61 -7.68 37.11
CA ALA A 7 24.30 -7.49 35.69
C ALA A 7 23.23 -6.39 35.51
N PHE A 8 23.34 -5.62 34.44
CA PHE A 8 22.28 -4.70 34.03
C PHE A 8 21.06 -5.50 33.51
N PRO A 9 19.83 -5.07 33.80
CA PRO A 9 18.64 -5.57 33.13
C PRO A 9 18.74 -5.38 31.61
N GLU A 10 18.17 -6.30 30.83
CA GLU A 10 18.20 -6.24 29.35
C GLU A 10 17.69 -4.91 28.81
N ILE A 11 16.61 -4.36 29.38
CA ILE A 11 16.05 -3.06 28.96
C ILE A 11 17.03 -1.89 29.14
N VAL A 12 17.86 -1.92 30.19
CA VAL A 12 18.89 -0.88 30.42
C VAL A 12 19.99 -1.04 29.39
N ILE A 13 20.35 -2.28 29.08
CA ILE A 13 21.37 -2.59 28.08
C ILE A 13 20.93 -2.13 26.69
N GLU A 14 19.68 -2.37 26.30
CA GLU A 14 19.10 -1.86 25.06
C GLU A 14 19.11 -0.33 25.01
N HIS A 15 18.73 0.33 26.10
CA HIS A 15 18.78 1.80 26.17
C HIS A 15 20.20 2.34 26.03
N LEU A 16 21.19 1.69 26.65
CA LEU A 16 22.60 2.06 26.48
C LEU A 16 23.05 1.85 25.03
N ALA A 17 22.73 0.70 24.44
CA ALA A 17 23.03 0.40 23.05
C ALA A 17 22.44 1.44 22.09
N TYR A 18 21.21 1.88 22.32
CA TYR A 18 20.55 2.78 21.39
C TYR A 18 20.93 4.25 21.54
N ASN A 19 21.32 4.70 22.74
CA ASN A 19 21.59 6.12 22.98
C ASN A 19 23.08 6.47 23.03
N LEU A 20 23.98 5.49 23.00
CA LEU A 20 25.41 5.72 22.98
C LEU A 20 25.97 5.67 21.55
N GLU A 21 26.97 6.51 21.31
CA GLU A 21 27.78 6.46 20.10
C GLU A 21 28.57 5.15 20.02
N PRO A 22 28.96 4.70 18.82
CA PRO A 22 29.71 3.45 18.68
C PRO A 22 31.03 3.42 19.45
N GLN A 23 31.69 4.57 19.61
CA GLN A 23 32.93 4.68 20.38
C GLN A 23 32.66 4.48 21.88
N ASP A 24 31.58 5.06 22.40
CA ASP A 24 31.18 4.93 23.80
C ASP A 24 30.72 3.51 24.10
N LEU A 25 30.02 2.86 23.16
CA LEU A 25 29.69 1.45 23.26
C LEU A 25 30.94 0.58 23.34
N ASP A 26 31.91 0.78 22.44
CA ASP A 26 33.17 0.02 22.48
C ASP A 26 33.89 0.23 23.82
N GLN A 27 33.97 1.46 24.32
CA GLN A 27 34.54 1.77 25.63
C GLN A 27 33.81 1.06 26.77
N LEU A 28 32.48 1.12 26.78
CA LEU A 28 31.63 0.48 27.77
C LEU A 28 31.81 -1.05 27.76
N SER A 29 32.06 -1.63 26.57
CA SER A 29 32.31 -3.06 26.40
C SER A 29 33.50 -3.57 27.21
N TYR A 30 34.52 -2.74 27.42
CA TYR A 30 35.71 -3.11 28.20
C TYR A 30 35.43 -3.17 29.71
N THR A 31 34.32 -2.60 30.18
CA THR A 31 33.97 -2.59 31.60
C THR A 31 33.31 -3.89 32.08
N SER A 32 32.76 -4.69 31.16
CA SER A 32 32.02 -5.91 31.51
C SER A 32 32.01 -6.94 30.37
N LYS A 33 32.29 -8.21 30.70
CA LYS A 33 32.20 -9.34 29.74
C LYS A 33 30.79 -9.50 29.17
N SER A 34 29.76 -9.20 29.95
CA SER A 34 28.37 -9.31 29.50
C SER A 34 28.05 -8.23 28.47
N LEU A 35 28.50 -6.99 28.70
CA LEU A 35 28.37 -5.89 27.75
C LEU A 35 29.17 -6.15 26.48
N TYR A 36 30.39 -6.70 26.60
CA TYR A 36 31.17 -7.12 25.44
C TYR A 36 30.42 -8.13 24.56
N LYS A 37 29.86 -9.20 25.14
CA LYS A 37 29.10 -10.20 24.38
C LYS A 37 27.91 -9.59 23.65
N LEU A 38 27.19 -8.70 24.32
CA LEU A 38 26.04 -8.04 23.73
C LEU A 38 26.45 -7.07 22.61
N ILE A 39 27.53 -6.31 22.76
CA ILE A 39 28.03 -5.43 21.71
C ILE A 39 28.60 -6.22 20.52
N GLN A 40 29.02 -7.47 20.70
CA GLN A 40 29.34 -8.35 19.58
C GLN A 40 28.08 -9.01 18.96
N ASN A 41 26.88 -8.80 19.50
CA ASN A 41 25.66 -9.35 18.95
C ASN A 41 25.25 -8.59 17.67
N ASN A 42 25.18 -9.31 16.56
CA ASN A 42 24.81 -8.77 15.26
C ASN A 42 23.37 -8.21 15.25
N SER A 43 22.44 -8.82 16.01
CA SER A 43 21.05 -8.37 16.05
C SER A 43 20.92 -6.98 16.68
N LEU A 44 21.74 -6.68 17.69
CA LEU A 44 21.77 -5.37 18.32
C LEU A 44 22.12 -4.28 17.31
N TRP A 45 23.15 -4.52 16.49
CA TRP A 45 23.57 -3.57 15.46
C TRP A 45 22.56 -3.45 14.33
N LYS A 46 21.86 -4.53 13.96
CA LYS A 46 20.73 -4.45 13.03
C LYS A 46 19.66 -3.51 13.58
N SER A 47 19.20 -3.74 14.82
CA SER A 47 18.18 -2.91 15.45
C SER A 47 18.63 -1.45 15.61
N LYS A 48 19.89 -1.22 15.98
CA LYS A 48 20.46 0.14 16.05
C LYS A 48 20.54 0.80 14.67
N THR A 49 20.96 0.07 13.63
CA THR A 49 20.96 0.55 12.24
C THR A 49 19.55 0.93 11.79
N VAL A 50 18.56 0.07 12.00
CA VAL A 50 17.18 0.36 11.61
C VAL A 50 16.63 1.58 12.34
N ARG A 51 16.92 1.72 13.64
CA ARG A 51 16.52 2.88 14.42
C ARG A 51 17.15 4.17 13.92
N ASP A 52 18.47 4.17 13.72
CA ASP A 52 19.22 5.40 13.44
C ASP A 52 19.20 5.77 11.94
N PHE A 53 19.04 4.78 11.05
CA PHE A 53 19.15 4.94 9.59
C PHE A 53 17.93 4.44 8.79
N GLY A 54 16.84 4.05 9.45
CA GLY A 54 15.67 3.46 8.79
C GLY A 54 15.91 2.04 8.25
N ASP A 55 14.83 1.30 8.00
CA ASP A 55 14.91 -0.05 7.41
C ASP A 55 14.81 -0.02 5.88
N LEU A 56 15.87 0.48 5.22
CA LEU A 56 15.92 0.55 3.76
C LEU A 56 15.92 -0.82 3.08
N PHE A 57 16.33 -1.86 3.78
CA PHE A 57 16.31 -3.24 3.27
C PHE A 57 14.87 -3.74 3.19
N GLU A 58 14.07 -3.49 4.23
CA GLU A 58 12.64 -3.79 4.22
C GLU A 58 11.90 -2.97 3.16
N ILE A 59 12.15 -1.66 3.08
CA ILE A 59 11.54 -0.79 2.06
C ILE A 59 11.86 -1.29 0.64
N TYR A 60 13.13 -1.66 0.38
CA TYR A 60 13.52 -2.21 -0.91
C TYR A 60 12.83 -3.56 -1.19
N THR A 61 12.71 -4.41 -0.17
CA THR A 61 12.03 -5.71 -0.27
C THR A 61 10.56 -5.53 -0.62
N ILE A 62 9.85 -4.65 0.10
CA ILE A 62 8.45 -4.30 -0.16
C ILE A 62 8.24 -3.91 -1.62
N PHE A 63 9.06 -2.99 -2.14
CA PHE A 63 8.91 -2.58 -3.54
C PHE A 63 9.30 -3.67 -4.54
N SER A 64 10.31 -4.49 -4.21
CA SER A 64 10.74 -5.56 -5.09
C SER A 64 9.76 -6.73 -5.14
N SER A 65 8.92 -6.91 -4.10
CA SER A 65 7.91 -7.98 -4.04
C SER A 65 6.52 -7.53 -4.45
N ALA A 66 6.09 -6.35 -3.97
CA ALA A 66 4.73 -5.85 -4.18
C ALA A 66 4.61 -5.04 -5.48
N ALA A 67 5.67 -4.33 -5.88
CA ALA A 67 5.67 -3.51 -7.09
C ALA A 67 6.43 -4.19 -8.24
N ASN A 68 6.06 -5.43 -8.59
CA ASN A 68 6.67 -6.20 -9.68
C ASN A 68 6.64 -5.47 -11.04
N GLU A 69 5.74 -4.51 -11.21
CA GLU A 69 5.61 -3.67 -12.40
C GLU A 69 6.60 -2.50 -12.44
N LEU A 70 7.21 -2.14 -11.30
CA LEU A 70 8.17 -1.06 -11.20
C LEU A 70 9.61 -1.58 -11.29
N THR A 71 10.37 -1.06 -12.25
CA THR A 71 11.82 -1.29 -12.32
C THR A 71 12.54 -0.18 -11.57
N LEU A 72 12.95 -0.46 -10.33
CA LEU A 72 13.76 0.47 -9.52
C LEU A 72 15.16 0.68 -10.12
N ASP A 73 15.82 1.78 -9.72
CA ASP A 73 17.18 2.08 -10.14
C ASP A 73 18.16 0.93 -9.77
N PRO A 74 18.95 0.42 -10.72
CA PRO A 74 19.87 -0.70 -10.47
C PRO A 74 20.87 -0.46 -9.34
N SER A 75 21.23 0.79 -9.06
CA SER A 75 22.12 1.13 -7.94
C SER A 75 21.54 0.75 -6.58
N LEU A 76 20.21 0.75 -6.44
CA LEU A 76 19.53 0.35 -5.21
C LEU A 76 19.65 -1.15 -4.96
N SER A 77 19.51 -1.97 -6.00
CA SER A 77 19.68 -3.44 -5.88
C SER A 77 21.06 -3.79 -5.32
N SER A 78 22.10 -3.11 -5.82
CA SER A 78 23.48 -3.34 -5.37
C SER A 78 23.70 -3.02 -3.88
N LYS A 79 22.85 -2.16 -3.29
CA LYS A 79 22.94 -1.72 -1.90
C LYS A 79 22.02 -2.47 -0.95
N PHE A 80 20.78 -2.74 -1.37
CA PHE A 80 19.68 -3.12 -0.46
C PHE A 80 19.04 -4.47 -0.78
N GLU A 81 19.41 -5.13 -1.88
CA GLU A 81 18.88 -6.47 -2.20
C GLU A 81 19.29 -7.53 -1.16
N LYS A 82 20.45 -7.35 -0.51
CA LYS A 82 20.97 -8.31 0.46
C LYS A 82 21.41 -7.61 1.73
N GLU A 83 20.84 -8.04 2.85
CA GLU A 83 21.28 -7.58 4.16
C GLU A 83 22.77 -7.87 4.42
N PRO A 84 23.47 -7.00 5.15
CA PRO A 84 24.85 -7.22 5.54
C PRO A 84 24.96 -8.41 6.51
N SER A 85 25.95 -9.27 6.26
CA SER A 85 26.28 -10.37 7.19
C SER A 85 26.87 -9.87 8.52
N ASN A 86 27.46 -8.67 8.54
CA ASN A 86 28.03 -8.02 9.71
C ASN A 86 27.49 -6.59 9.86
N TRP A 87 26.41 -6.47 10.64
CA TRP A 87 25.71 -5.21 10.90
C TRP A 87 26.57 -4.22 11.69
N ARG A 88 27.47 -4.70 12.57
CA ARG A 88 28.40 -3.82 13.29
C ARG A 88 29.29 -3.05 12.33
N LEU A 89 29.92 -3.77 11.39
CA LEU A 89 30.79 -3.15 10.40
C LEU A 89 30.01 -2.18 9.50
N TYR A 90 28.82 -2.61 9.06
CA TYR A 90 27.92 -1.78 8.25
C TYR A 90 27.56 -0.47 8.97
N TYR A 91 27.08 -0.56 10.22
CA TYR A 91 26.75 0.61 11.05
C TYR A 91 27.94 1.55 11.17
N LEU A 92 29.12 1.02 11.53
CA LEU A 92 30.33 1.82 11.71
C LEU A 92 30.81 2.51 10.42
N GLN A 93 30.53 1.93 9.26
CA GLN A 93 30.84 2.54 7.97
C GLN A 93 29.84 3.65 7.66
N LYS A 94 28.54 3.41 7.86
CA LYS A 94 27.48 4.39 7.62
C LYS A 94 27.60 5.60 8.56
N ASN A 95 27.81 5.36 9.85
CA ASN A 95 28.01 6.40 10.88
C ASN A 95 29.30 7.23 10.73
N LYS A 96 30.20 6.85 9.82
CA LYS A 96 31.45 7.60 9.53
C LYS A 96 31.32 8.50 8.31
N GLN A 97 30.25 8.40 7.53
CA GLN A 97 30.00 9.33 6.43
C GLN A 97 29.76 10.73 7.05
N ASN A 98 30.51 11.72 6.57
CA ASN A 98 30.89 12.97 7.29
C ASN A 98 29.75 13.99 7.49
N GLU A 99 29.73 14.63 8.65
CA GLU A 99 28.85 15.77 9.03
C GLU A 99 28.98 17.02 8.15
N GLU A 100 30.09 17.20 7.41
CA GLU A 100 30.33 18.39 6.56
C GLU A 100 29.69 18.28 5.16
N GLU A 101 29.36 17.08 4.68
CA GLU A 101 28.66 16.87 3.40
C GLU A 101 27.13 17.03 3.54
N ASP A 102 26.63 17.03 4.78
CA ASP A 102 25.20 16.95 5.09
C ASP A 102 24.39 18.17 4.62
N MET A 103 24.94 19.39 4.68
CA MET A 103 24.17 20.59 4.29
C MET A 103 23.92 20.66 2.78
N ALA A 104 24.92 20.34 1.96
CA ALA A 104 24.76 20.31 0.50
C ALA A 104 23.87 19.13 0.06
N LEU A 105 23.99 17.99 0.75
CA LEU A 105 23.12 16.84 0.55
C LEU A 105 21.67 17.14 0.95
N MET A 106 21.45 17.91 2.02
CA MET A 106 20.11 18.31 2.46
C MET A 106 19.45 19.23 1.44
N ASP A 107 20.16 20.26 0.96
CA ASP A 107 19.69 21.12 -0.12
C ASP A 107 19.37 20.32 -1.41
N GLN A 108 20.13 19.27 -1.68
CA GLN A 108 19.88 18.39 -2.82
C GLN A 108 18.66 17.50 -2.58
N ALA A 109 18.52 16.91 -1.40
CA ALA A 109 17.38 16.10 -1.02
C ALA A 109 16.08 16.88 -1.09
N ASP A 110 16.03 18.11 -0.57
CA ASP A 110 14.87 18.98 -0.65
C ASP A 110 14.47 19.31 -2.09
N LYS A 111 15.46 19.56 -2.96
CA LYS A 111 15.22 19.79 -4.40
C LYS A 111 14.67 18.54 -5.08
N GLU A 112 15.27 17.39 -4.82
CA GLU A 112 14.81 16.11 -5.41
C GLU A 112 13.42 15.73 -4.89
N TYR A 113 13.11 15.99 -3.62
CA TYR A 113 11.79 15.82 -3.04
C TYR A 113 10.74 16.72 -3.70
N ALA A 114 11.04 18.02 -3.85
CA ALA A 114 10.15 18.94 -4.54
C ALA A 114 9.94 18.54 -6.02
N ASN A 115 11.00 18.09 -6.70
CA ASN A 115 10.90 17.57 -8.07
C ASN A 115 10.04 16.31 -8.15
N ALA A 116 10.16 15.39 -7.19
CA ALA A 116 9.34 14.18 -7.12
C ALA A 116 7.85 14.52 -6.99
N GLN A 117 7.49 15.51 -6.16
CA GLN A 117 6.10 15.99 -6.05
C GLN A 117 5.57 16.57 -7.37
N VAL A 118 6.40 17.29 -8.13
CA VAL A 118 6.03 17.78 -9.46
C VAL A 118 5.83 16.61 -10.44
N HIS A 119 6.70 15.60 -10.39
CA HIS A 119 6.57 14.41 -11.21
C HIS A 119 5.28 13.63 -10.91
N LEU A 120 4.89 13.48 -9.64
CA LEU A 120 3.61 12.86 -9.27
C LEU A 120 2.40 13.61 -9.85
N LYS A 121 2.43 14.95 -9.89
CA LYS A 121 1.39 15.74 -10.56
C LYS A 121 1.34 15.50 -12.07
N SER A 122 2.47 15.15 -12.69
CA SER A 122 2.50 14.79 -14.12
C SER A 122 2.03 13.35 -14.36
N PHE A 123 2.32 12.43 -13.44
CA PHE A 123 1.75 11.08 -13.44
C PHE A 123 0.22 11.11 -13.44
N GLN A 124 -0.40 11.93 -12.58
CA GLN A 124 -1.85 12.10 -12.53
C GLN A 124 -2.49 12.52 -13.86
N LYS A 125 -1.72 13.12 -14.77
CA LYS A 125 -2.20 13.54 -16.10
C LYS A 125 -2.02 12.47 -17.18
N ASN A 126 -0.95 11.68 -17.09
CA ASN A 126 -0.47 10.86 -18.20
C ASN A 126 -0.42 9.35 -17.88
N GLY A 127 -0.55 8.95 -16.61
CA GLY A 127 -0.53 7.54 -16.18
C GLY A 127 0.81 6.81 -16.38
N ASP A 128 1.93 7.54 -16.51
CA ASP A 128 3.23 6.96 -16.83
C ASP A 128 3.87 6.29 -15.59
N MET A 129 3.84 4.96 -15.55
CA MET A 129 4.42 4.14 -14.48
C MET A 129 5.93 4.33 -14.30
N GLY A 130 6.65 4.75 -15.35
CA GLY A 130 8.07 5.06 -15.26
C GLY A 130 8.36 6.21 -14.29
N ILE A 131 7.39 7.12 -14.12
CA ILE A 131 7.47 8.20 -13.15
C ILE A 131 7.44 7.66 -11.72
N LEU A 132 6.56 6.69 -11.43
CA LEU A 132 6.44 6.11 -10.09
C LEU A 132 7.73 5.38 -9.70
N ALA A 133 8.31 4.59 -10.62
CA ALA A 133 9.60 3.92 -10.38
C ALA A 133 10.73 4.91 -10.12
N HIS A 134 10.79 6.01 -10.90
CA HIS A 134 11.78 7.06 -10.72
C HIS A 134 11.62 7.77 -9.37
N VAL A 135 10.39 8.15 -9.02
CA VAL A 135 10.07 8.80 -7.75
C VAL A 135 10.40 7.89 -6.57
N ALA A 136 9.99 6.62 -6.60
CA ALA A 136 10.31 5.66 -5.56
C ALA A 136 11.82 5.51 -5.35
N SER A 137 12.57 5.38 -6.45
CA SER A 137 14.04 5.27 -6.39
C SER A 137 14.69 6.52 -5.75
N LYS A 138 14.15 7.71 -6.07
CA LYS A 138 14.61 8.98 -5.48
C LYS A 138 14.30 9.08 -3.99
N MET A 139 13.10 8.67 -3.56
CA MET A 139 12.74 8.68 -2.13
C MET A 139 13.62 7.73 -1.33
N MET A 140 13.90 6.53 -1.84
CA MET A 140 14.83 5.59 -1.19
C MET A 140 16.25 6.17 -1.10
N TRP A 141 16.73 6.88 -2.14
CA TRP A 141 18.00 7.57 -2.09
C TRP A 141 18.02 8.68 -1.03
N ILE A 142 16.95 9.47 -0.93
CA ILE A 142 16.84 10.49 0.12
C ILE A 142 16.86 9.83 1.49
N LEU A 143 16.11 8.76 1.71
CA LEU A 143 16.08 8.03 2.99
C LEU A 143 17.41 7.36 3.34
N ASP A 144 18.27 7.01 2.36
CA ASP A 144 19.64 6.53 2.61
C ASP A 144 20.48 7.58 3.36
N VAL A 145 20.20 8.86 3.12
CA VAL A 145 20.90 10.01 3.72
C VAL A 145 20.11 10.64 4.88
N PHE A 146 18.80 10.80 4.73
CA PHE A 146 17.88 11.47 5.66
C PHE A 146 16.75 10.51 6.08
N PRO A 147 17.05 9.54 6.96
CA PRO A 147 16.12 8.47 7.32
C PRO A 147 14.89 8.93 8.10
N ALA A 148 14.94 10.13 8.69
CA ALA A 148 13.84 10.74 9.43
C ALA A 148 12.91 11.61 8.55
N HIS A 149 13.09 11.61 7.22
CA HIS A 149 12.28 12.43 6.33
C HIS A 149 10.87 11.83 6.11
N GLY A 150 9.91 12.19 6.97
CA GLY A 150 8.53 11.68 6.94
C GLY A 150 7.86 11.73 5.54
N GLY A 151 8.05 12.84 4.82
CA GLY A 151 7.50 12.99 3.46
C GLY A 151 7.95 11.93 2.45
N CYS A 152 9.13 11.32 2.61
CA CYS A 152 9.60 10.28 1.70
C CYS A 152 8.83 8.97 1.93
N TYR A 153 8.55 8.61 3.18
CA TYR A 153 7.69 7.47 3.51
C TYR A 153 6.28 7.68 3.00
N TYR A 154 5.75 8.90 3.13
CA TYR A 154 4.43 9.24 2.58
C TYR A 154 4.38 9.05 1.07
N ILE A 155 5.37 9.57 0.33
CA ILE A 155 5.41 9.38 -1.13
C ILE A 155 5.54 7.91 -1.50
N LEU A 156 6.37 7.13 -0.81
CA LEU A 156 6.50 5.71 -1.07
C LEU A 156 5.20 4.93 -0.77
N GLY A 157 4.56 5.23 0.35
CA GLY A 157 3.24 4.69 0.68
C GLY A 157 2.19 5.07 -0.37
N PHE A 158 2.20 6.32 -0.84
CA PHE A 158 1.33 6.78 -1.93
C PHE A 158 1.58 6.04 -3.25
N VAL A 159 2.85 5.74 -3.60
CA VAL A 159 3.15 4.95 -4.79
C VAL A 159 2.54 3.55 -4.66
N LEU A 160 2.68 2.89 -3.51
CA LEU A 160 2.08 1.57 -3.28
C LEU A 160 0.56 1.61 -3.26
N PHE A 161 -0.04 2.66 -2.69
CA PHE A 161 -1.47 2.91 -2.75
C PHE A 161 -1.98 3.00 -4.19
N VAL A 162 -1.30 3.77 -5.05
CA VAL A 162 -1.65 3.87 -6.49
C VAL A 162 -1.52 2.53 -7.21
N LEU A 163 -0.61 1.67 -6.77
CA LEU A 163 -0.43 0.30 -7.28
C LEU A 163 -1.38 -0.72 -6.64
N ASN A 164 -2.34 -0.29 -5.82
CA ASN A 164 -3.26 -1.14 -5.08
C ASN A 164 -2.60 -2.12 -4.09
N ASN A 165 -1.38 -1.83 -3.64
CA ASN A 165 -0.67 -2.59 -2.60
C ASN A 165 -0.91 -1.95 -1.22
N LEU A 166 -2.14 -2.08 -0.73
CA LEU A 166 -2.65 -1.30 0.40
C LEU A 166 -2.02 -1.69 1.75
N GLU A 167 -1.75 -2.98 1.97
CA GLU A 167 -1.11 -3.47 3.20
C GLU A 167 0.33 -2.95 3.29
N GLU A 168 1.09 -3.05 2.21
CA GLU A 168 2.45 -2.56 2.14
C GLU A 168 2.52 -1.03 2.20
N ALA A 169 1.54 -0.33 1.60
CA ALA A 169 1.41 1.12 1.77
C ALA A 169 1.25 1.48 3.25
N MET A 170 0.39 0.77 3.98
CA MET A 170 0.18 0.99 5.42
C MET A 170 1.45 0.72 6.24
N ILE A 171 2.20 -0.34 5.93
CA ILE A 171 3.49 -0.63 6.58
C ILE A 171 4.45 0.56 6.43
N LEU A 172 4.57 1.14 5.23
CA LEU A 172 5.45 2.30 5.01
C LEU A 172 5.01 3.56 5.75
N LEU A 173 3.70 3.81 5.84
CA LEU A 173 3.17 4.95 6.60
C LEU A 173 3.46 4.79 8.10
N GLN A 174 3.32 3.58 8.64
CA GLN A 174 3.69 3.27 10.01
C GLN A 174 5.19 3.43 10.28
N MET A 175 6.04 3.00 9.33
CA MET A 175 7.49 3.26 9.40
C MET A 175 7.79 4.76 9.43
N GLY A 176 7.13 5.54 8.57
CA GLY A 176 7.24 6.99 8.53
C GLY A 176 6.79 7.66 9.83
N ARG A 177 5.66 7.23 10.40
CA ARG A 177 5.12 7.75 11.66
C ARG A 177 6.02 7.44 12.86
N ALA A 178 6.74 6.31 12.83
CA ALA A 178 7.71 5.98 13.87
C ALA A 178 8.89 6.96 13.92
N VAL A 179 9.25 7.59 12.78
CA VAL A 179 10.37 8.54 12.69
C VAL A 179 9.93 10.00 12.70
N ASP A 180 8.74 10.31 12.16
CA ASP A 180 8.15 11.66 12.14
C ASP A 180 6.66 11.61 12.54
N PRO A 181 6.35 11.53 13.84
CA PRO A 181 4.97 11.43 14.33
C PRO A 181 4.10 12.66 14.06
N ALA A 182 4.70 13.79 13.72
CA ALA A 182 4.01 15.08 13.54
C ALA A 182 3.65 15.35 12.07
N PHE A 183 4.00 14.46 11.15
CA PHE A 183 3.73 14.62 9.73
C PHE A 183 2.26 14.29 9.41
N GLU A 184 1.39 15.29 9.51
CA GLU A 184 -0.07 15.20 9.32
C GLU A 184 -0.52 14.47 8.03
N PRO A 185 0.15 14.58 6.86
CA PRO A 185 -0.31 13.89 5.65
C PRO A 185 -0.41 12.37 5.74
N PHE A 186 0.22 11.74 6.74
CA PHE A 186 0.00 10.33 7.02
C PHE A 186 -1.46 10.04 7.40
N ASP A 187 -2.09 10.88 8.21
CA ASP A 187 -3.45 10.67 8.69
C ASP A 187 -4.45 10.59 7.52
N GLU A 188 -4.34 11.50 6.55
CA GLU A 188 -5.24 11.54 5.38
C GLU A 188 -5.14 10.27 4.52
N LEU A 189 -3.92 9.78 4.28
CA LEU A 189 -3.71 8.60 3.44
C LEU A 189 -4.01 7.30 4.19
N GLU A 190 -3.68 7.22 5.47
CA GLU A 190 -4.05 6.08 6.33
C GLU A 190 -5.58 5.98 6.42
N GLU A 191 -6.29 7.08 6.65
CA GLU A 191 -7.76 7.11 6.64
C GLU A 191 -8.34 6.68 5.28
N GLU A 192 -7.73 7.09 4.16
CA GLU A 192 -8.19 6.65 2.85
C GLU A 192 -7.96 5.16 2.61
N ILE A 193 -6.77 4.64 2.96
CA ILE A 193 -6.47 3.21 2.90
C ILE A 193 -7.43 2.44 3.81
N GLU A 194 -7.69 2.92 5.03
CA GLU A 194 -8.64 2.30 5.94
C GLU A 194 -10.06 2.38 5.41
N ARG A 195 -10.50 3.50 4.82
CA ARG A 195 -11.81 3.61 4.17
C ARG A 195 -11.96 2.60 3.04
N ILE A 196 -10.91 2.37 2.28
CA ILE A 196 -10.87 1.35 1.24
C ILE A 196 -10.95 -0.04 1.90
N VAL A 197 -10.00 -0.38 2.77
CA VAL A 197 -9.93 -1.70 3.41
C VAL A 197 -11.19 -2.06 4.22
N VAL A 198 -11.71 -1.10 4.99
CA VAL A 198 -12.90 -1.24 5.85
C VAL A 198 -14.19 -1.06 5.05
N GLY A 199 -14.27 -0.07 4.16
CA GLY A 199 -15.42 0.15 3.30
C GLY A 199 -15.69 -1.01 2.32
N TYR A 200 -14.69 -1.86 2.07
CA TYR A 200 -14.82 -3.03 1.20
C TYR A 200 -15.10 -4.34 1.94
N LYS A 201 -14.93 -4.37 3.27
CA LYS A 201 -15.55 -5.36 4.17
C LYS A 201 -16.89 -4.81 4.69
N GLY A 202 -17.91 -4.84 3.85
CA GLY A 202 -19.28 -4.63 4.32
C GLY A 202 -19.69 -5.67 5.35
N GLU A 203 -20.76 -5.40 6.09
CA GLU A 203 -21.33 -6.32 7.08
C GLU A 203 -21.63 -7.69 6.48
N GLU A 204 -22.02 -7.71 5.21
CA GLU A 204 -22.33 -8.92 4.45
C GLU A 204 -21.21 -9.24 3.45
N ASP A 205 -20.82 -10.51 3.41
CA ASP A 205 -19.85 -11.02 2.46
C ASP A 205 -20.44 -11.02 1.03
N LEU A 206 -19.69 -10.46 0.08
CA LEU A 206 -20.08 -10.49 -1.35
C LEU A 206 -19.84 -11.87 -1.98
N LEU A 207 -18.84 -12.59 -1.45
CA LEU A 207 -18.42 -13.89 -1.95
C LEU A 207 -18.52 -14.94 -0.84
N THR A 208 -18.86 -16.14 -1.25
CA THR A 208 -18.77 -17.37 -0.46
C THR A 208 -17.32 -17.87 -0.42
N GLY A 209 -17.02 -18.78 0.52
CA GLY A 209 -15.66 -19.33 0.68
C GLY A 209 -15.12 -20.12 -0.52
N ASP A 210 -15.97 -20.45 -1.49
CA ASP A 210 -15.63 -21.08 -2.78
C ASP A 210 -15.61 -20.07 -3.94
N ASN A 211 -15.42 -18.78 -3.65
CA ASN A 211 -15.31 -17.70 -4.63
C ASN A 211 -16.53 -17.60 -5.57
N GLN A 212 -17.73 -17.89 -5.05
CA GLN A 212 -19.00 -17.65 -5.76
C GLN A 212 -19.71 -16.44 -5.13
N LEU A 213 -20.53 -15.72 -5.89
CA LEU A 213 -21.39 -14.66 -5.34
C LEU A 213 -22.22 -15.21 -4.16
N SER A 214 -22.31 -14.45 -3.07
CA SER A 214 -23.20 -14.77 -1.96
C SER A 214 -24.65 -14.74 -2.41
N GLU A 215 -25.51 -15.52 -1.74
CA GLU A 215 -26.93 -15.58 -2.11
C GLU A 215 -27.61 -14.22 -1.98
N LEU A 216 -27.25 -13.44 -0.94
CA LEU A 216 -27.77 -12.09 -0.76
C LEU A 216 -27.36 -11.16 -1.92
N LEU A 217 -26.09 -11.22 -2.35
CA LEU A 217 -25.65 -10.43 -3.50
C LEU A 217 -26.35 -10.86 -4.80
N LYS A 218 -26.56 -12.16 -5.02
CA LYS A 218 -27.32 -12.66 -6.18
C LYS A 218 -28.76 -12.17 -6.19
N GLU A 219 -29.41 -12.11 -5.03
CA GLU A 219 -30.76 -11.56 -4.88
C GLU A 219 -30.78 -10.08 -5.28
N VAL A 220 -29.89 -9.27 -4.70
CA VAL A 220 -29.79 -7.83 -5.00
C VAL A 220 -29.50 -7.57 -6.48
N LEU A 221 -28.48 -8.25 -7.04
CA LEU A 221 -28.16 -8.12 -8.47
C LEU A 221 -29.31 -8.58 -9.36
N GLY A 222 -30.06 -9.60 -8.92
CA GLY A 222 -31.26 -10.05 -9.61
C GLY A 222 -32.39 -9.01 -9.61
N GLU A 223 -32.56 -8.28 -8.51
CA GLU A 223 -33.52 -7.17 -8.43
C GLU A 223 -33.10 -5.99 -9.31
N ILE A 224 -31.80 -5.65 -9.31
CA ILE A 224 -31.23 -4.63 -10.21
C ILE A 224 -31.46 -5.04 -11.66
N PHE A 225 -31.13 -6.28 -12.04
CA PHE A 225 -31.36 -6.80 -13.39
C PHE A 225 -32.83 -6.62 -13.82
N ASN A 226 -33.77 -7.08 -12.98
CA ASN A 226 -35.20 -7.01 -13.27
C ASN A 226 -35.72 -5.56 -13.40
N LYS A 227 -35.03 -4.58 -12.79
CA LYS A 227 -35.37 -3.15 -12.92
C LYS A 227 -35.05 -2.61 -14.31
N PHE A 228 -34.02 -3.16 -14.97
CA PHE A 228 -33.57 -2.74 -16.30
C PHE A 228 -34.11 -3.62 -17.43
N ASP A 229 -34.49 -4.87 -17.16
CA ASP A 229 -35.21 -5.76 -18.08
C ASP A 229 -36.68 -5.28 -18.23
N GLN A 230 -36.90 -4.34 -19.15
CA GLN A 230 -38.20 -3.65 -19.30
C GLN A 230 -39.21 -4.50 -20.03
N ASP A 231 -38.76 -5.30 -20.99
CA ASP A 231 -39.62 -6.21 -21.75
C ASP A 231 -39.81 -7.58 -21.08
N GLN A 232 -39.10 -7.84 -19.97
CA GLN A 232 -39.22 -9.04 -19.12
C GLN A 232 -38.93 -10.33 -19.89
N ASP A 233 -38.01 -10.28 -20.84
CA ASP A 233 -37.63 -11.43 -21.65
C ASP A 233 -36.50 -12.26 -21.00
N GLY A 234 -35.97 -11.79 -19.86
CA GLY A 234 -34.87 -12.43 -19.13
C GLY A 234 -33.48 -12.10 -19.67
N ALA A 235 -33.36 -11.11 -20.57
CA ALA A 235 -32.11 -10.64 -21.13
C ALA A 235 -32.09 -9.12 -21.33
N LEU A 236 -30.95 -8.47 -21.06
CA LEU A 236 -30.81 -7.04 -21.33
C LEU A 236 -30.46 -6.83 -22.81
N ASN A 237 -31.42 -6.29 -23.56
CA ASN A 237 -31.17 -5.88 -24.93
C ASN A 237 -30.22 -4.65 -24.97
N SER A 238 -29.78 -4.25 -26.16
CA SER A 238 -28.77 -3.17 -26.28
C SER A 238 -29.21 -1.83 -25.68
N LYS A 239 -30.52 -1.54 -25.61
CA LYS A 239 -31.00 -0.28 -25.02
C LYS A 239 -31.04 -0.35 -23.50
N GLU A 240 -31.44 -1.48 -22.96
CA GLU A 240 -31.51 -1.70 -21.51
C GLU A 240 -30.13 -1.79 -20.89
N LEU A 241 -29.20 -2.51 -21.55
CA LEU A 241 -27.82 -2.59 -21.11
C LEU A 241 -27.10 -1.24 -21.19
N ASP A 242 -27.37 -0.44 -22.25
CA ASP A 242 -26.88 0.95 -22.33
C ASP A 242 -27.44 1.80 -21.18
N HIS A 243 -28.74 1.67 -20.88
CA HIS A 243 -29.36 2.40 -19.78
C HIS A 243 -28.76 2.01 -18.42
N PHE A 244 -28.56 0.72 -18.18
CA PHE A 244 -27.91 0.20 -16.97
C PHE A 244 -26.49 0.76 -16.80
N ILE A 245 -25.65 0.68 -17.84
CA ILE A 245 -24.27 1.16 -17.78
C ILE A 245 -24.23 2.68 -17.62
N PHE A 246 -25.12 3.41 -18.30
CA PHE A 246 -25.22 4.85 -18.14
C PHE A 246 -25.61 5.24 -16.71
N THR A 247 -26.57 4.53 -16.10
CA THR A 247 -26.97 4.78 -14.71
C THR A 247 -25.84 4.49 -13.74
N THR A 248 -25.10 3.40 -13.95
CA THR A 248 -24.03 2.95 -13.04
C THR A 248 -22.76 3.82 -13.18
N ASN A 249 -22.31 4.07 -14.42
CA ASN A 249 -21.00 4.67 -14.70
C ASN A 249 -21.09 6.13 -15.19
N GLY A 250 -22.30 6.68 -15.36
CA GLY A 250 -22.53 8.04 -15.83
C GLY A 250 -22.18 8.32 -17.29
N SER A 251 -21.82 7.30 -18.07
CA SER A 251 -21.43 7.45 -19.48
C SER A 251 -21.95 6.30 -20.36
N HIS A 252 -22.26 6.62 -21.62
CA HIS A 252 -22.75 5.62 -22.58
C HIS A 252 -21.59 4.76 -23.11
N PRO A 253 -21.69 3.43 -23.02
CA PRO A 253 -20.69 2.53 -23.56
C PRO A 253 -20.68 2.54 -25.10
N PRO A 254 -19.54 2.27 -25.75
CA PRO A 254 -19.49 2.09 -27.19
C PRO A 254 -20.39 0.91 -27.64
N PRO A 255 -21.09 0.98 -28.80
CA PRO A 255 -21.97 -0.11 -29.25
C PRO A 255 -21.28 -1.47 -29.45
N ALA A 256 -19.95 -1.46 -29.68
CA ALA A 256 -19.18 -2.69 -29.77
C ALA A 256 -19.02 -3.39 -28.41
N PHE A 257 -18.91 -2.61 -27.32
CA PHE A 257 -18.79 -3.11 -25.96
C PHE A 257 -20.05 -3.88 -25.53
N LEU A 258 -21.24 -3.31 -25.81
CA LEU A 258 -22.53 -3.93 -25.50
C LEU A 258 -22.68 -5.34 -26.10
N ARG A 259 -22.19 -5.54 -27.33
CA ARG A 259 -22.19 -6.87 -27.98
C ARG A 259 -21.17 -7.83 -27.38
N GLN A 260 -20.03 -7.31 -26.93
CA GLN A 260 -18.98 -8.13 -26.31
C GLN A 260 -19.39 -8.65 -24.94
N MET A 261 -20.22 -7.92 -24.19
CA MET A 261 -20.74 -8.36 -22.89
C MET A 261 -21.46 -9.71 -22.99
N GLY A 262 -22.44 -9.83 -23.89
CA GLY A 262 -23.16 -11.08 -24.10
C GLY A 262 -22.26 -12.23 -24.57
N LEU A 263 -21.28 -11.94 -25.43
CA LEU A 263 -20.31 -12.94 -25.92
C LEU A 263 -19.35 -13.44 -24.83
N ARG A 264 -18.94 -12.58 -23.90
CA ARG A 264 -18.00 -12.92 -22.83
C ARG A 264 -18.69 -13.66 -21.68
N PHE A 265 -19.86 -13.18 -21.27
CA PHE A 265 -20.49 -13.61 -20.03
C PHE A 265 -21.70 -14.53 -20.19
N GLY A 266 -22.35 -14.51 -21.36
CA GLY A 266 -23.49 -15.38 -21.66
C GLY A 266 -24.67 -14.60 -22.24
N ALA A 267 -25.19 -15.10 -23.36
CA ALA A 267 -26.27 -14.45 -24.10
C ALA A 267 -27.38 -15.41 -24.52
N ASN A 268 -28.56 -14.84 -24.78
CA ASN A 268 -29.70 -15.55 -25.35
C ASN A 268 -29.52 -15.79 -26.88
N SER A 269 -30.55 -16.34 -27.54
CA SER A 269 -30.54 -16.60 -28.99
C SER A 269 -30.32 -15.36 -29.85
N ASP A 270 -30.67 -14.18 -29.33
CA ASP A 270 -30.59 -12.89 -30.00
C ASP A 270 -29.30 -12.13 -29.65
N GLY A 271 -28.43 -12.73 -28.83
CA GLY A 271 -27.14 -12.17 -28.44
C GLY A 271 -27.21 -11.16 -27.29
N TRP A 272 -28.33 -11.09 -26.58
CA TRP A 272 -28.55 -10.18 -25.44
C TRP A 272 -28.08 -10.79 -24.13
N LEU A 273 -27.60 -9.96 -23.22
CA LEU A 273 -26.97 -10.41 -21.97
C LEU A 273 -28.03 -11.02 -21.04
N THR A 274 -27.94 -12.32 -20.77
CA THR A 274 -28.87 -13.02 -19.87
C THR A 274 -28.65 -12.65 -18.42
N LYS A 275 -29.62 -12.93 -17.54
CA LYS A 275 -29.46 -12.77 -16.09
C LYS A 275 -28.25 -13.55 -15.56
N GLU A 276 -28.03 -14.77 -16.01
CA GLU A 276 -26.87 -15.58 -15.63
C GLU A 276 -25.56 -14.91 -16.10
N GLY A 277 -25.56 -14.36 -17.32
CA GLY A 277 -24.42 -13.59 -17.82
C GLY A 277 -24.16 -12.31 -17.03
N PHE A 278 -25.21 -11.61 -16.60
CA PHE A 278 -25.09 -10.45 -15.73
C PHE A 278 -24.47 -10.79 -14.37
N LEU A 279 -24.89 -11.90 -13.75
CA LEU A 279 -24.28 -12.40 -12.52
C LEU A 279 -22.82 -12.83 -12.74
N ALA A 280 -22.51 -13.44 -13.89
CA ALA A 280 -21.13 -13.82 -14.23
C ALA A 280 -20.22 -12.59 -14.42
N PHE A 281 -20.74 -11.52 -15.02
CA PHE A 281 -20.06 -10.23 -15.11
C PHE A 281 -19.71 -9.68 -13.73
N TYR A 282 -20.71 -9.60 -12.84
CA TYR A 282 -20.49 -9.14 -11.47
C TYR A 282 -19.58 -10.06 -10.67
N LEU A 283 -19.61 -11.38 -10.90
CA LEU A 283 -18.67 -12.30 -10.26
C LEU A 283 -17.22 -11.99 -10.66
N GLU A 284 -16.95 -11.78 -11.95
CA GLU A 284 -15.62 -11.41 -12.42
C GLU A 284 -15.19 -10.06 -11.82
N GLN A 285 -16.08 -9.06 -11.84
CA GLN A 285 -15.83 -7.75 -11.22
C GLN A 285 -15.59 -7.85 -9.71
N THR A 286 -16.40 -8.61 -8.97
CA THR A 286 -16.23 -8.77 -7.51
C THR A 286 -14.96 -9.54 -7.16
N LEU A 287 -14.51 -10.48 -8.00
CA LEU A 287 -13.26 -11.20 -7.77
C LEU A 287 -12.02 -10.34 -8.04
N ASP A 288 -12.10 -9.42 -9.00
CA ASP A 288 -11.02 -8.48 -9.33
C ASP A 288 -11.01 -7.30 -8.35
N ASP A 289 -12.16 -6.63 -8.22
CA ASP A 289 -12.39 -5.51 -7.33
C ASP A 289 -13.79 -5.56 -6.65
N PRO A 290 -13.90 -6.16 -5.45
CA PRO A 290 -15.14 -6.18 -4.65
C PRO A 290 -15.70 -4.78 -4.39
N SER A 291 -14.82 -3.79 -4.44
CA SER A 291 -15.08 -2.38 -4.18
C SER A 291 -15.99 -1.75 -5.22
N GLU A 292 -15.72 -2.02 -6.50
CA GLU A 292 -16.50 -1.57 -7.64
C GLU A 292 -17.93 -2.10 -7.54
N THR A 293 -18.08 -3.37 -7.13
CA THR A 293 -19.39 -3.97 -6.91
C THR A 293 -20.18 -3.22 -5.84
N ARG A 294 -19.61 -2.92 -4.67
CA ARG A 294 -20.32 -2.17 -3.62
C ARG A 294 -20.69 -0.76 -4.07
N ASN A 295 -19.81 -0.09 -4.81
CA ASN A 295 -20.08 1.23 -5.36
C ASN A 295 -21.26 1.21 -6.33
N ASP A 296 -21.33 0.22 -7.22
CA ASP A 296 -22.47 0.04 -8.13
C ASP A 296 -23.77 -0.15 -7.35
N LEU A 297 -23.77 -0.98 -6.31
CA LEU A 297 -24.94 -1.20 -5.46
C LEU A 297 -25.45 0.11 -4.84
N ASN A 298 -24.53 0.98 -4.40
CA ASN A 298 -24.87 2.29 -3.87
C ASN A 298 -25.61 3.18 -4.88
N ILE A 299 -25.18 3.17 -6.15
CA ILE A 299 -25.85 3.89 -7.24
C ILE A 299 -27.28 3.37 -7.45
N HIS A 300 -27.50 2.07 -7.25
CA HIS A 300 -28.81 1.43 -7.37
C HIS A 300 -29.66 1.47 -6.09
N SER A 301 -29.34 2.38 -5.15
CA SER A 301 -30.08 2.61 -3.90
C SER A 301 -29.98 1.49 -2.86
N TYR A 302 -28.98 0.61 -2.98
CA TYR A 302 -28.63 -0.35 -1.94
C TYR A 302 -27.56 0.24 -1.03
N ASP A 303 -27.59 -0.15 0.23
CA ASP A 303 -26.52 0.15 1.17
C ASP A 303 -25.30 -0.71 0.84
N PRO A 304 -24.14 -0.11 0.52
CA PRO A 304 -22.96 -0.86 0.10
C PRO A 304 -22.41 -1.81 1.16
N GLN A 305 -22.77 -1.67 2.44
CA GLN A 305 -22.28 -2.53 3.52
C GLN A 305 -23.23 -3.70 3.81
N SER A 306 -24.51 -3.40 4.04
CA SER A 306 -25.54 -4.37 4.44
C SER A 306 -26.29 -5.02 3.27
N LEU A 307 -26.08 -4.54 2.04
CA LEU A 307 -26.77 -4.97 0.82
C LEU A 307 -28.31 -4.80 0.88
N ARG A 308 -28.82 -3.97 1.80
CA ARG A 308 -30.24 -3.68 1.93
C ARG A 308 -30.62 -2.43 1.14
N LEU A 309 -31.84 -2.38 0.61
CA LEU A 309 -32.40 -1.16 0.05
C LEU A 309 -32.37 -0.04 1.11
N LYS A 310 -31.80 1.11 0.73
CA LYS A 310 -31.86 2.33 1.55
C LYS A 310 -33.32 2.74 1.63
N MET A 311 -33.90 2.68 2.82
CA MET A 311 -35.22 3.25 3.05
C MET A 311 -35.10 4.77 2.91
N GLU A 312 -35.90 5.37 2.03
CA GLU A 312 -36.01 6.83 1.93
C GLU A 312 -36.43 7.38 3.31
N GLU A 313 -35.60 8.25 3.90
CA GLU A 313 -35.99 9.13 5.02
C GLU A 313 -36.85 10.30 4.53
#